data_AF-A0A8T5GED7-F1
#
_entry.id   AF-A0A8T5GED7-F1
#
_cell.length_a   1.000
_cell.length_b   1.000
_cell.length_c   1.000
_cell.angle_alpha   90.00
_cell.angle_beta   90.00
_cell.angle_gamma   90.00
#
_symmetry.space_group_name_H-M   'P 1'
#
loop_
_entity.id
_entity.type
_entity.pdbx_description
1 polymer ?
#
loop_
_entity_poly.entity_id
_entity_poly.type
_entity_poly.pdbx_seq_one_letter_code
_entity_poly.pdbx_strand_id
1 'polypeptide(L)'
;MIKTKAFNNEIYLKEEKKLVLERASKFHKLYLEIGGHLLYDGHASRVLPGYNPKNKLNLIKSFGKKVGVVYCVNAIELEKNRNWGNSKEKLSKTALQEIKKLSKQLDIIGVAITFFSGQKLALDFIEKVEKIGFETIVTTFIKGYPDFRSAFSQFGFIDQPKLTTNKKIIVVTGAGANNGKMFFCLTQIYHLGKEKKDAGYAKIETFPIWNLPLDHEVNLAYEAATADIKDYLEIDPFHKKKYKKNAVNYNRDINAFPILKKIITKLTSKKNYMQKYNSPTNMGLNAAKIGIIDDTKVREAGLKEIKSRLNKFKQSKNKQAIGRIQKIIKELNE
;
A
#
# COMPACT_ATOMS: atom_id res chain seq x y z
N MET A 1 19.25 -24.66 14.07
CA MET A 1 17.82 -24.77 13.71
C MET A 1 17.68 -24.69 12.20
N ILE A 2 17.34 -25.80 11.55
CA ILE A 2 16.98 -25.81 10.13
C ILE A 2 15.78 -24.86 9.99
N LYS A 3 15.97 -23.69 9.36
CA LYS A 3 14.85 -22.84 8.93
C LYS A 3 14.10 -23.64 7.88
N THR A 4 13.10 -24.39 8.30
CA THR A 4 12.24 -25.13 7.40
C THR A 4 11.48 -24.13 6.54
N LYS A 5 11.94 -24.00 5.29
CA LYS A 5 11.37 -23.12 4.27
C LYS A 5 9.91 -23.52 4.04
N ALA A 6 8.99 -22.57 4.26
CA ALA A 6 7.55 -22.71 4.04
C ALA A 6 7.04 -21.78 2.94
N PHE A 7 7.90 -20.88 2.45
CA PHE A 7 7.62 -19.94 1.39
C PHE A 7 8.68 -20.00 0.27
N ASN A 8 8.24 -20.07 -0.97
CA ASN A 8 9.07 -20.04 -2.18
C ASN A 8 9.02 -18.66 -2.85
N ASN A 9 10.10 -17.89 -2.71
CA ASN A 9 10.23 -16.56 -3.29
C ASN A 9 10.23 -16.55 -4.81
N GLU A 10 10.79 -17.57 -5.47
CA GLU A 10 10.90 -17.59 -6.93
C GLU A 10 9.53 -17.77 -7.58
N ILE A 11 8.73 -18.71 -7.05
CA ILE A 11 7.35 -18.94 -7.47
C ILE A 11 6.52 -17.68 -7.23
N TYR A 12 6.61 -17.10 -6.03
CA TYR A 12 5.91 -15.86 -5.70
C TYR A 12 6.28 -14.70 -6.63
N LEU A 13 7.57 -14.40 -6.79
CA LEU A 13 8.03 -13.26 -7.61
C LEU A 13 7.68 -13.44 -9.08
N LYS A 14 7.74 -14.68 -9.60
CA LYS A 14 7.35 -14.99 -10.98
C LYS A 14 5.87 -14.66 -11.20
N GLU A 15 4.99 -15.13 -10.31
CA GLU A 15 3.55 -14.93 -10.46
C GLU A 15 3.14 -13.47 -10.19
N GLU A 16 3.67 -12.84 -9.15
CA GLU A 16 3.39 -11.44 -8.84
C GLU A 16 3.85 -10.52 -10.00
N LYS A 17 5.03 -10.80 -10.58
CA LYS A 17 5.53 -10.06 -11.75
C LYS A 17 4.57 -10.20 -12.94
N LYS A 18 4.10 -11.42 -13.20
CA LYS A 18 3.13 -11.69 -14.27
C LYS A 18 1.84 -10.88 -14.04
N LEU A 19 1.26 -10.93 -12.83
CA LEU A 19 0.04 -10.18 -12.49
C LEU A 19 0.20 -8.66 -12.70
N VAL A 20 1.33 -8.09 -12.29
CA VAL A 20 1.61 -6.66 -12.49
C VAL A 20 1.76 -6.32 -13.97
N LEU A 21 2.48 -7.13 -14.75
CA LEU A 21 2.64 -6.90 -16.19
C LEU A 21 1.32 -7.05 -16.95
N GLU A 22 0.51 -8.05 -16.61
CA GLU A 22 -0.83 -8.23 -17.16
C GLU A 22 -1.72 -7.02 -16.85
N ARG A 23 -1.68 -6.53 -15.60
CA ARG A 23 -2.39 -5.31 -15.22
C ARG A 23 -1.89 -4.09 -16.00
N ALA A 24 -0.57 -3.92 -16.09
CA ALA A 24 0.04 -2.78 -16.78
C ALA A 24 -0.24 -2.78 -18.29
N SER A 25 -0.43 -3.97 -18.90
CA SER A 25 -0.79 -4.10 -20.32
C SER A 25 -2.15 -3.51 -20.67
N LYS A 26 -3.05 -3.36 -19.68
CA LYS A 26 -4.40 -2.83 -19.89
C LYS A 26 -4.46 -1.30 -20.01
N PHE A 27 -3.34 -0.62 -19.82
CA PHE A 27 -3.29 0.83 -19.72
C PHE A 27 -2.14 1.39 -20.55
N HIS A 28 -2.25 2.65 -20.98
CA HIS A 28 -1.12 3.47 -21.40
C HIS A 28 -0.10 3.61 -20.27
N LYS A 29 -0.55 3.82 -19.02
CA LYS A 29 0.32 3.92 -17.83
C LYS A 29 -0.35 3.32 -16.60
N LEU A 30 0.40 2.59 -15.78
CA LEU A 30 -0.08 2.03 -14.51
C LEU A 30 0.54 2.79 -13.33
N TYR A 31 -0.30 3.35 -12.47
CA TYR A 31 0.08 3.83 -11.13
C TYR A 31 -0.13 2.70 -10.13
N LEU A 32 0.97 2.24 -9.53
CA LEU A 32 1.03 1.07 -8.68
C LEU A 32 1.35 1.48 -7.25
N GLU A 33 0.34 1.52 -6.41
CA GLU A 33 0.51 1.83 -4.99
C GLU A 33 1.13 0.64 -4.25
N ILE A 34 2.19 0.90 -3.47
CA ILE A 34 2.80 -0.10 -2.58
C ILE A 34 2.30 0.12 -1.16
N GLY A 35 1.55 -0.86 -0.65
CA GLY A 35 1.18 -0.94 0.76
C GLY A 35 2.32 -1.49 1.62
N GLY A 36 2.49 -0.90 2.81
CA GLY A 36 3.62 -1.17 3.69
C GLY A 36 4.96 -0.67 3.14
N HIS A 37 6.06 -1.12 3.76
CA HIS A 37 7.41 -0.67 3.41
C HIS A 37 7.93 -1.38 2.15
N LEU A 38 8.39 -0.60 1.16
CA LEU A 38 8.97 -1.13 -0.08
C LEU A 38 10.36 -1.74 0.14
N LEU A 39 11.21 -1.10 0.98
CA LEU A 39 12.60 -1.53 1.21
C LEU A 39 12.71 -2.85 1.98
N TYR A 40 11.83 -3.07 2.96
CA TYR A 40 11.92 -4.20 3.88
C TYR A 40 10.56 -4.54 4.51
N ASP A 41 10.01 -5.71 4.18
CA ASP A 41 8.78 -6.25 4.76
C ASP A 41 9.10 -7.25 5.88
N GLY A 42 9.42 -6.71 7.06
CA GLY A 42 9.81 -7.53 8.20
C GLY A 42 8.68 -8.40 8.76
N HIS A 43 7.43 -7.97 8.65
CA HIS A 43 6.30 -8.76 9.14
C HIS A 43 6.09 -10.00 8.25
N ALA A 44 6.12 -9.84 6.92
CA ALA A 44 6.04 -10.97 6.00
C ALA A 44 7.13 -12.02 6.26
N SER A 45 8.37 -11.58 6.52
CA SER A 45 9.48 -12.51 6.81
C SER A 45 9.29 -13.37 8.06
N ARG A 46 8.51 -12.90 9.06
CA ARG A 46 8.21 -13.65 10.29
C ARG A 46 7.00 -14.56 10.13
N VAL A 47 5.99 -14.12 9.39
CA VAL A 47 4.73 -14.86 9.19
C VAL A 47 4.85 -15.92 8.08
N LEU A 48 5.71 -15.71 7.09
CA LEU A 48 5.93 -16.62 5.97
C LEU A 48 7.38 -17.12 5.99
N PRO A 49 7.72 -18.21 6.72
CA PRO A 49 9.10 -18.70 6.83
C PRO A 49 9.76 -18.95 5.48
N GLY A 50 10.80 -18.18 5.17
CA GLY A 50 11.48 -18.20 3.87
C GLY A 50 11.17 -16.99 2.99
N TYR A 51 10.16 -16.18 3.29
CA TYR A 51 9.90 -14.92 2.58
C TYR A 51 11.08 -13.97 2.72
N ASN A 52 11.64 -13.56 1.59
CA ASN A 52 12.70 -12.56 1.55
C ASN A 52 12.08 -11.17 1.81
N PRO A 53 12.47 -10.46 2.88
CA PRO A 53 11.88 -9.16 3.21
C PRO A 53 12.11 -8.08 2.13
N LYS A 54 13.03 -8.30 1.18
CA LYS A 54 13.26 -7.43 0.01
C LYS A 54 12.43 -7.83 -1.22
N ASN A 55 11.49 -8.77 -1.11
CA ASN A 55 10.71 -9.26 -2.26
C ASN A 55 9.98 -8.14 -3.01
N LYS A 56 9.34 -7.19 -2.32
CA LYS A 56 8.71 -6.02 -2.97
C LYS A 56 9.73 -5.23 -3.79
N LEU A 57 10.89 -4.93 -3.21
CA LEU A 57 11.97 -4.24 -3.89
C LEU A 57 12.50 -5.02 -5.10
N ASN A 58 12.71 -6.33 -4.95
CA ASN A 58 13.18 -7.21 -6.03
C ASN A 58 12.16 -7.29 -7.17
N LEU A 59 10.86 -7.38 -6.85
CA LEU A 59 9.77 -7.32 -7.81
C LEU A 59 9.87 -6.01 -8.62
N ILE A 60 9.97 -4.86 -7.95
CA ILE A 60 10.04 -3.57 -8.64
C ILE A 60 11.29 -3.45 -9.53
N LYS A 61 12.46 -3.86 -9.02
CA LYS A 61 13.70 -3.90 -9.81
C LYS A 61 13.57 -4.75 -11.06
N SER A 62 12.81 -5.84 -11.00
CA SER A 62 12.66 -6.79 -12.11
C SER A 62 11.97 -6.22 -13.35
N PHE A 63 11.34 -5.04 -13.24
CA PHE A 63 10.73 -4.32 -14.35
C PHE A 63 11.72 -3.40 -15.09
N GLY A 64 12.91 -3.15 -14.53
CA GLY A 64 13.98 -2.38 -15.14
C GLY A 64 13.57 -0.95 -15.54
N LYS A 65 13.96 -0.52 -16.75
CA LYS A 65 13.75 0.86 -17.24
C LYS A 65 12.27 1.27 -17.39
N LYS A 66 11.33 0.32 -17.34
CA LYS A 66 9.88 0.58 -17.46
C LYS A 66 9.30 1.29 -16.23
N VAL A 67 9.98 1.22 -15.09
CA VAL A 67 9.52 1.77 -13.81
C VAL A 67 10.17 3.12 -13.52
N GLY A 68 9.37 4.02 -12.96
CA GLY A 68 9.85 5.14 -12.13
C GLY A 68 9.11 5.12 -10.78
N VAL A 69 9.76 5.62 -9.74
CA VAL A 69 9.22 5.65 -8.38
C VAL A 69 8.90 7.08 -7.98
N VAL A 70 7.69 7.28 -7.44
CA VAL A 70 7.31 8.49 -6.71
C VAL A 70 7.25 8.16 -5.23
N TYR A 71 7.93 8.96 -4.42
CA TYR A 71 7.91 8.83 -2.97
C TYR A 71 6.99 9.89 -2.36
N CYS A 72 5.88 9.48 -1.77
CA CYS A 72 4.90 10.38 -1.16
C CYS A 72 5.19 10.63 0.32
N VAL A 73 5.08 11.89 0.73
CA VAL A 73 5.18 12.34 2.12
C VAL A 73 4.01 13.29 2.41
N ASN A 74 3.28 13.03 3.49
CA ASN A 74 2.13 13.86 3.87
C ASN A 74 2.56 15.09 4.69
N ALA A 75 2.25 16.29 4.18
CA ALA A 75 2.57 17.57 4.82
C ALA A 75 1.92 17.71 6.22
N ILE A 76 0.70 17.21 6.39
CA ILE A 76 -0.01 17.21 7.68
C ILE A 76 0.71 16.31 8.69
N GLU A 77 1.20 15.14 8.27
CA GLU A 77 1.93 14.24 9.16
C GLU A 77 3.34 14.74 9.49
N LEU A 78 3.98 15.48 8.57
CA LEU A 78 5.23 16.21 8.85
C LEU A 78 5.02 17.27 9.94
N GLU A 79 3.93 18.04 9.84
CA GLU A 79 3.65 19.14 10.77
C GLU A 79 3.32 18.65 12.18
N LYS A 80 2.65 17.49 12.29
CA LYS A 80 2.45 16.81 13.58
C LYS A 80 3.76 16.37 14.26
N ASN A 81 4.91 16.53 13.58
CA ASN A 81 6.23 16.13 14.03
C ASN A 81 6.24 14.68 14.54
N ARG A 82 5.46 13.82 13.86
CA ARG A 82 5.18 12.47 14.33
C ARG A 82 6.46 11.64 14.27
N ASN A 83 6.68 10.88 15.33
CA ASN A 83 7.61 9.77 15.36
C ASN A 83 7.19 8.70 14.33
N TRP A 84 8.13 8.18 13.55
CA TRP A 84 7.83 7.16 12.55
C TRP A 84 7.43 5.83 13.18
N GLY A 85 6.15 5.46 13.07
CA GLY A 85 5.64 4.23 13.68
C GLY A 85 5.98 4.18 15.18
N ASN A 86 6.78 3.20 15.59
CA ASN A 86 7.27 3.05 16.97
C ASN A 86 8.70 3.58 17.19
N SER A 87 9.34 4.18 16.17
CA SER A 87 10.70 4.71 16.28
C SER A 87 10.71 6.12 16.88
N LYS A 88 11.78 6.49 17.59
CA LYS A 88 11.97 7.86 18.12
C LYS A 88 12.47 8.85 17.05
N GLU A 89 12.50 8.44 15.78
CA GLU A 89 13.01 9.27 14.69
C GLU A 89 11.89 10.07 14.03
N LYS A 90 12.15 11.35 13.77
CA LYS A 90 11.24 12.26 13.07
C LYS A 90 10.95 11.74 11.67
N LEU A 91 9.68 11.78 11.26
CA LEU A 91 9.21 11.41 9.92
C LEU A 91 10.08 11.98 8.79
N SER A 92 10.45 13.26 8.89
CA SER A 92 11.30 13.94 7.89
C SER A 92 12.68 13.29 7.72
N LYS A 93 13.34 12.92 8.82
CA LYS A 93 14.65 12.26 8.78
C LYS A 93 14.53 10.87 8.14
N THR A 94 13.53 10.09 8.56
CA THR A 94 13.28 8.75 8.03
C THR A 94 12.96 8.78 6.55
N ALA A 95 12.08 9.69 6.11
CA ALA A 95 11.73 9.85 4.71
C ALA A 95 12.96 10.21 3.85
N LEU A 96 13.79 11.17 4.27
CA LEU A 96 15.03 11.52 3.54
C LEU A 96 16.00 10.33 3.43
N GLN A 97 16.14 9.54 4.50
CA GLN A 97 16.97 8.35 4.47
C GLN A 97 16.41 7.26 3.54
N GLU A 98 15.09 7.03 3.56
CA GLU A 98 14.45 6.07 2.67
C GLU A 98 14.56 6.49 1.20
N ILE A 99 14.33 7.78 0.89
CA ILE A 99 14.53 8.34 -0.46
C ILE A 99 15.96 8.07 -0.93
N LYS A 100 16.97 8.40 -0.12
CA LYS A 100 18.39 8.14 -0.44
C LYS A 100 18.73 6.65 -0.59
N LYS A 101 18.08 5.77 0.18
CA LYS A 101 18.30 4.31 0.08
C LYS A 101 17.63 3.71 -1.16
N LEU A 102 16.46 4.23 -1.53
CA LEU A 102 15.72 3.81 -2.71
C LEU A 102 16.38 4.32 -3.99
N SER A 103 16.90 5.55 -4.01
CA SER A 103 17.57 6.13 -5.19
C SER A 103 18.82 5.38 -5.62
N LYS A 104 19.50 4.69 -4.69
CA LYS A 104 20.61 3.78 -4.99
C LYS A 104 20.19 2.50 -5.71
N GLN A 105 18.89 2.22 -5.81
CA GLN A 105 18.36 0.93 -6.20
C GLN A 105 17.26 1.01 -7.26
N LEU A 106 16.59 2.15 -7.36
CA LEU A 106 15.46 2.42 -8.23
C LEU A 106 15.53 3.88 -8.71
N ASP A 107 14.96 4.13 -9.88
CA ASP A 107 14.84 5.46 -10.45
C ASP A 107 13.74 6.26 -9.74
N ILE A 108 14.13 7.16 -8.82
CA ILE A 108 13.21 8.07 -8.15
C ILE A 108 12.97 9.27 -9.07
N ILE A 109 11.75 9.37 -9.60
CA ILE A 109 11.37 10.39 -10.58
C ILE A 109 10.57 11.55 -9.96
N GLY A 110 10.47 11.58 -8.63
CA GLY A 110 9.83 12.68 -7.91
C GLY A 110 9.49 12.35 -6.46
N VAL A 111 9.43 13.37 -5.63
CA VAL A 111 8.97 13.30 -4.24
C VAL A 111 7.67 14.10 -4.11
N ALA A 112 6.55 13.41 -3.93
CA ALA A 112 5.26 14.06 -3.81
C ALA A 112 5.00 14.52 -2.37
N ILE A 113 4.82 15.82 -2.17
CA ILE A 113 4.41 16.41 -0.89
C ILE A 113 2.90 16.55 -0.91
N THR A 114 2.21 15.63 -0.24
CA THR A 114 0.75 15.52 -0.33
C THR A 114 0.04 16.36 0.72
N PHE A 115 -1.12 16.91 0.36
CA PHE A 115 -1.98 17.72 1.24
C PHE A 115 -1.31 18.96 1.81
N PHE A 116 -0.45 19.60 1.02
CA PHE A 116 0.19 20.84 1.40
C PHE A 116 -0.85 21.98 1.48
N SER A 117 -0.71 22.81 2.52
CA SER A 117 -1.53 23.99 2.74
C SER A 117 -0.74 25.06 3.52
N GLY A 118 0.57 25.16 3.30
CA GLY A 118 1.45 26.14 3.96
C GLY A 118 2.15 25.66 5.23
N GLN A 119 2.22 24.35 5.49
CA GLN A 119 2.91 23.81 6.66
C GLN A 119 4.40 24.15 6.65
N LYS A 120 4.92 24.74 7.72
CA LYS A 120 6.32 25.18 7.81
C LYS A 120 7.30 24.00 7.73
N LEU A 121 7.02 22.90 8.44
CA LEU A 121 7.90 21.72 8.41
C LEU A 121 7.89 21.02 7.04
N ALA A 122 6.83 21.21 6.25
CA ALA A 122 6.77 20.70 4.89
C ALA A 122 7.64 21.54 3.93
N LEU A 123 7.66 22.87 4.09
CA LEU A 123 8.57 23.76 3.34
C LEU A 123 10.05 23.41 3.62
N ASP A 124 10.42 23.29 4.90
CA ASP A 124 11.76 22.86 5.31
C ASP A 124 12.14 21.48 4.72
N PHE A 125 11.16 20.60 4.54
CA PHE A 125 11.38 19.28 3.96
C PHE A 125 11.57 19.36 2.44
N ILE A 126 10.79 20.19 1.75
CA ILE A 126 10.93 20.46 0.31
C ILE A 126 12.36 20.92 0.00
N GLU A 127 12.84 21.94 0.71
CA GLU A 127 14.21 22.45 0.53
C GLU A 127 15.27 21.36 0.73
N LYS A 128 15.08 20.49 1.73
CA LYS A 128 16.01 19.37 2.01
C LYS A 128 15.99 18.33 0.90
N VAL A 129 14.84 18.06 0.30
CA VAL A 129 14.69 17.11 -0.81
C VAL A 129 15.35 17.66 -2.07
N GLU A 130 15.15 18.94 -2.37
CA GLU A 130 15.75 19.61 -3.52
C GLU A 130 17.27 19.71 -3.37
N LYS A 131 17.76 20.00 -2.15
CA LYS A 131 19.20 20.00 -1.84
C LYS A 131 19.89 18.65 -2.06
N ILE A 132 19.15 17.53 -1.96
CA ILE A 132 19.70 16.20 -2.25
C ILE A 132 19.42 15.73 -3.70
N GLY A 133 18.92 16.63 -4.56
CA GLY A 133 18.83 16.45 -6.00
C GLY A 133 17.53 15.82 -6.52
N PHE A 134 16.43 15.84 -5.75
CA PHE A 134 15.14 15.32 -6.23
C PHE A 134 14.11 16.44 -6.42
N GLU A 135 13.36 16.34 -7.51
CA GLU A 135 12.23 17.22 -7.81
C GLU A 135 11.06 16.94 -6.85
N THR A 136 10.43 18.02 -6.36
CA THR A 136 9.25 17.95 -5.49
C THR A 136 7.97 18.19 -6.28
N ILE A 137 6.92 17.42 -5.95
CA ILE A 137 5.59 17.56 -6.57
C ILE A 137 4.60 17.89 -5.45
N VAL A 138 4.28 19.17 -5.33
CA VAL A 138 3.47 19.67 -4.20
C VAL A 138 2.00 19.63 -4.56
N THR A 139 1.25 18.71 -3.96
CA THR A 139 -0.20 18.63 -4.15
C THR A 139 -0.92 19.28 -2.98
N THR A 140 -1.97 20.05 -3.25
CA THR A 140 -2.70 20.81 -2.23
C THR A 140 -3.79 19.99 -1.54
N PHE A 141 -4.17 20.41 -0.33
CA PHE A 141 -5.30 19.83 0.37
C PHE A 141 -6.64 20.21 -0.29
N ILE A 142 -7.42 19.21 -0.71
CA ILE A 142 -8.78 19.41 -1.22
C ILE A 142 -9.79 19.37 -0.07
N LYS A 143 -10.43 20.50 0.24
CA LYS A 143 -11.46 20.58 1.29
C LYS A 143 -12.63 19.62 0.98
N GLY A 144 -12.91 18.72 1.92
CA GLY A 144 -14.00 17.74 1.83
C GLY A 144 -13.63 16.44 1.11
N TYR A 145 -12.42 16.28 0.58
CA TYR A 145 -11.96 15.00 0.03
C TYR A 145 -12.00 13.90 1.13
N PRO A 146 -12.46 12.66 0.84
CA PRO A 146 -12.71 12.07 -0.48
C PRO A 146 -14.14 12.24 -1.02
N ASP A 147 -14.90 13.27 -0.61
CA ASP A 147 -16.20 13.56 -1.23
C ASP A 147 -16.05 13.73 -2.76
N PHE A 148 -16.99 13.11 -3.47
CA PHE A 148 -16.98 13.07 -4.93
C PHE A 148 -17.06 14.47 -5.55
N ARG A 149 -17.87 15.38 -5.01
CA ARG A 149 -18.01 16.74 -5.56
C ARG A 149 -16.74 17.54 -5.34
N SER A 150 -16.15 17.45 -4.14
CA SER A 150 -14.85 18.09 -3.85
C SER A 150 -13.75 17.63 -4.80
N ALA A 151 -13.63 16.32 -5.05
CA ALA A 151 -12.58 15.74 -5.91
C ALA A 151 -12.61 16.28 -7.36
N PHE A 152 -13.79 16.61 -7.89
CA PHE A 152 -13.96 17.12 -9.27
C PHE A 152 -14.28 18.62 -9.34
N SER A 153 -14.12 19.36 -8.24
CA SER A 153 -14.26 20.81 -8.21
C SER A 153 -13.09 21.53 -8.92
N GLN A 154 -13.18 22.85 -9.07
CA GLN A 154 -12.09 23.65 -9.62
C GLN A 154 -10.82 23.63 -8.75
N PHE A 155 -10.96 23.39 -7.44
CA PHE A 155 -9.87 23.18 -6.49
C PHE A 155 -9.59 21.67 -6.28
N GLY A 156 -10.12 20.84 -7.19
CA GLY A 156 -10.11 19.39 -7.13
C GLY A 156 -8.85 18.79 -7.75
N PHE A 157 -8.98 17.64 -8.41
CA PHE A 157 -7.88 17.01 -9.17
C PHE A 157 -7.30 17.89 -10.27
N ILE A 158 -8.12 18.79 -10.85
CA ILE A 158 -7.69 19.68 -11.93
C ILE A 158 -6.59 20.67 -11.50
N ASP A 159 -6.62 21.08 -10.23
CA ASP A 159 -5.72 22.09 -9.64
C ASP A 159 -4.40 21.48 -9.15
N GLN A 160 -4.26 20.16 -9.23
CA GLN A 160 -3.07 19.48 -8.73
C GLN A 160 -2.00 19.39 -9.81
N PRO A 161 -0.71 19.35 -9.46
CA PRO A 161 0.36 19.23 -10.44
C PRO A 161 0.35 17.86 -11.15
N LYS A 162 0.77 17.87 -12.40
CA LYS A 162 0.95 16.68 -13.22
C LYS A 162 2.43 16.28 -13.29
N LEU A 163 2.73 15.03 -12.98
CA LEU A 163 4.04 14.41 -13.22
C LEU A 163 4.23 14.12 -14.71
N THR A 164 5.26 14.71 -15.31
CA THR A 164 5.65 14.43 -16.69
C THR A 164 6.73 13.35 -16.73
N THR A 165 6.43 12.21 -17.33
CA THR A 165 7.39 11.10 -17.44
C THR A 165 6.99 10.11 -18.54
N ASN A 166 7.96 9.43 -19.14
CA ASN A 166 7.76 8.37 -20.15
C ASN A 166 7.64 6.96 -19.53
N LYS A 167 7.82 6.82 -18.21
CA LYS A 167 7.76 5.51 -17.53
C LYS A 167 6.37 4.90 -17.65
N LYS A 168 6.33 3.58 -17.90
CA LYS A 168 5.12 2.79 -18.11
C LYS A 168 4.42 2.43 -16.79
N ILE A 169 5.22 2.13 -15.77
CA ILE A 169 4.75 1.78 -14.43
C ILE A 169 5.30 2.83 -13.47
N ILE A 170 4.42 3.52 -12.77
CA ILE A 170 4.76 4.49 -11.72
C ILE A 170 4.50 3.82 -10.39
N VAL A 171 5.57 3.44 -9.69
CA VAL A 171 5.47 2.89 -8.35
C VAL A 171 5.30 4.04 -7.38
N VAL A 172 4.18 4.05 -6.66
CA VAL A 172 3.89 5.07 -5.66
C VAL A 172 4.07 4.44 -4.29
N THR A 173 5.14 4.85 -3.61
CA THR A 173 5.46 4.39 -2.26
C THR A 173 5.56 5.59 -1.33
N GLY A 174 5.76 5.36 -0.04
CA GLY A 174 5.83 6.47 0.88
C GLY A 174 5.98 6.01 2.31
N ALA A 175 6.02 7.02 3.15
CA ALA A 175 6.67 6.94 4.41
C ALA A 175 5.68 6.56 5.53
N GLY A 176 5.33 5.28 5.67
CA GLY A 176 4.32 4.81 6.64
C GLY A 176 2.88 4.87 6.11
N ALA A 177 1.90 5.00 7.02
CA ALA A 177 0.48 5.11 6.67
C ALA A 177 0.09 6.56 6.32
N ASN A 178 -1.02 6.73 5.60
CA ASN A 178 -1.65 8.03 5.31
C ASN A 178 -0.80 9.03 4.49
N ASN A 179 0.09 8.56 3.62
CA ASN A 179 0.95 9.42 2.79
C ASN A 179 0.30 9.98 1.51
N GLY A 180 -1.01 9.85 1.32
CA GLY A 180 -1.67 10.37 0.11
C GLY A 180 -1.32 9.64 -1.20
N LYS A 181 -0.81 8.39 -1.14
CA LYS A 181 -0.42 7.59 -2.32
C LYS A 181 -1.55 7.43 -3.34
N MET A 182 -2.70 6.92 -2.90
CA MET A 182 -3.88 6.77 -3.75
C MET A 182 -4.36 8.12 -4.30
N PHE A 183 -4.36 9.18 -3.47
CA PHE A 183 -4.73 10.52 -3.89
C PHE A 183 -3.83 11.02 -5.04
N PHE A 184 -2.52 10.86 -4.90
CA PHE A 184 -1.56 11.16 -5.96
C PHE A 184 -1.86 10.33 -7.22
N CYS A 185 -2.05 9.02 -7.09
CA CYS A 185 -2.36 8.16 -8.23
C CYS A 185 -3.61 8.62 -9.00
N LEU A 186 -4.72 8.88 -8.31
CA LEU A 186 -5.99 9.29 -8.93
C LEU A 186 -5.87 10.65 -9.61
N THR A 187 -5.13 11.58 -9.01
CA THR A 187 -4.80 12.87 -9.60
C THR A 187 -4.04 12.71 -10.92
N GLN A 188 -3.03 11.85 -10.96
CA GLN A 188 -2.27 11.64 -12.19
C GLN A 188 -3.10 10.94 -13.27
N ILE A 189 -3.99 10.02 -12.88
CA ILE A 189 -4.94 9.39 -13.80
C ILE A 189 -5.93 10.43 -14.37
N TYR A 190 -6.37 11.40 -13.56
CA TYR A 190 -7.22 12.50 -14.02
C TYR A 190 -6.56 13.27 -15.17
N HIS A 191 -5.31 13.69 -14.97
CA HIS A 191 -4.56 14.45 -15.97
C HIS A 191 -4.32 13.67 -17.26
N LEU A 192 -3.95 12.40 -17.17
CA LEU A 192 -3.78 11.57 -18.36
C LEU A 192 -5.12 11.31 -19.08
N GLY A 193 -6.23 11.20 -18.34
CA GLY A 193 -7.56 11.11 -18.90
C GLY A 193 -7.94 12.34 -19.74
N LYS A 194 -7.57 13.55 -19.31
CA LYS A 194 -7.74 14.79 -20.08
C LYS A 194 -6.96 14.78 -21.40
N GLU A 195 -5.82 14.10 -21.42
CA GLU A 195 -4.99 13.87 -22.62
C GLU A 195 -5.44 12.67 -23.45
N LYS A 196 -6.60 12.07 -23.14
CA LYS A 196 -7.10 10.84 -23.77
C LYS A 196 -6.12 9.66 -23.68
N LYS A 197 -5.22 9.67 -22.69
CA LYS A 197 -4.28 8.58 -22.39
C LYS A 197 -4.87 7.71 -21.28
N ASP A 198 -5.12 6.45 -21.60
CA ASP A 198 -5.77 5.53 -20.67
C ASP A 198 -4.84 5.13 -19.53
N ALA A 199 -5.01 5.69 -18.33
CA ALA A 199 -4.20 5.36 -17.17
C ALA A 199 -4.98 4.50 -16.15
N GLY A 200 -4.25 3.70 -15.38
CA GLY A 200 -4.82 2.75 -14.42
C GLY A 200 -4.21 2.87 -13.03
N TYR A 201 -4.98 2.44 -12.02
CA TYR A 201 -4.53 2.29 -10.64
C TYR A 201 -4.57 0.82 -10.24
N ALA A 202 -3.55 0.37 -9.51
CA ALA A 202 -3.57 -0.90 -8.79
C ALA A 202 -2.79 -0.78 -7.49
N LYS A 203 -3.00 -1.73 -6.58
CA LYS A 203 -2.37 -1.73 -5.26
C LYS A 203 -1.70 -3.08 -4.99
N ILE A 204 -0.47 -3.07 -4.52
CA ILE A 204 0.20 -4.27 -4.01
C ILE A 204 0.21 -4.22 -2.48
N GLU A 205 -0.37 -5.24 -1.88
CA GLU A 205 -0.31 -5.49 -0.44
C GLU A 205 -0.05 -6.98 -0.20
N THR A 206 0.88 -7.28 0.70
CA THR A 206 1.18 -8.66 1.08
C THR A 206 0.05 -9.25 1.92
N PHE A 207 -0.49 -8.44 2.84
CA PHE A 207 -1.51 -8.84 3.81
C PHE A 207 -2.70 -7.87 3.80
N PRO A 208 -3.93 -8.37 4.04
CA PRO A 208 -4.27 -9.80 4.14
C PRO A 208 -4.04 -10.54 2.82
N ILE A 209 -3.82 -11.86 2.89
CA ILE A 209 -3.78 -12.71 1.71
C ILE A 209 -5.22 -13.06 1.34
N TRP A 210 -5.72 -12.38 0.31
CA TRP A 210 -7.15 -12.36 -0.03
C TRP A 210 -7.77 -13.73 -0.30
N ASN A 211 -6.98 -14.70 -0.75
CA ASN A 211 -7.42 -16.05 -1.08
C ASN A 211 -7.02 -17.10 -0.02
N LEU A 212 -6.62 -16.68 1.18
CA LEU A 212 -6.64 -17.50 2.39
C LEU A 212 -7.95 -17.26 3.16
N PRO A 213 -8.40 -18.24 3.96
CA PRO A 213 -9.53 -18.06 4.88
C PRO A 213 -9.34 -16.87 5.84
N LEU A 214 -10.45 -16.32 6.33
CA LEU A 214 -10.44 -15.17 7.25
C LEU A 214 -9.74 -15.51 8.58
N ASP A 215 -10.06 -16.69 9.10
CA ASP A 215 -9.57 -17.34 10.32
C ASP A 215 -8.19 -18.00 10.16
N HIS A 216 -7.57 -17.89 8.98
CA HIS A 216 -6.23 -18.41 8.77
C HIS A 216 -5.20 -17.62 9.60
N GLU A 217 -4.29 -18.30 10.30
CA GLU A 217 -3.36 -17.68 11.26
C GLU A 217 -2.43 -16.65 10.63
N VAL A 218 -2.08 -16.83 9.36
CA VAL A 218 -1.37 -15.81 8.55
C VAL A 218 -2.15 -14.49 8.44
N ASN A 219 -3.45 -14.55 8.20
CA ASN A 219 -4.32 -13.38 8.13
C ASN A 219 -4.54 -12.80 9.54
N LEU A 220 -4.82 -13.65 10.53
CA LEU A 220 -4.97 -13.21 11.93
C LEU A 220 -3.70 -12.60 12.52
N ALA A 221 -2.51 -13.04 12.09
CA ALA A 221 -1.23 -12.44 12.46
C ALA A 221 -1.09 -11.01 11.95
N TYR A 222 -1.66 -10.70 10.77
CA TYR A 222 -1.74 -9.34 10.26
C TYR A 222 -2.70 -8.50 11.11
N GLU A 223 -3.90 -9.02 11.42
CA GLU A 223 -4.85 -8.31 12.29
C GLU A 223 -4.25 -8.04 13.69
N ALA A 224 -3.53 -9.00 14.25
CA ALA A 224 -2.79 -8.83 15.50
C ALA A 224 -1.68 -7.78 15.38
N ALA A 225 -1.04 -7.64 14.21
CA ALA A 225 -0.01 -6.64 13.96
C ALA A 225 -0.57 -5.22 13.78
N THR A 226 -1.85 -5.09 13.41
CA THR A 226 -2.57 -3.81 13.20
C THR A 226 -3.62 -3.53 14.28
N ALA A 227 -3.57 -4.28 15.39
CA ALA A 227 -4.54 -4.20 16.47
C ALA A 227 -4.65 -2.82 17.14
N ASP A 228 -3.65 -1.94 16.99
CA ASP A 228 -3.65 -0.56 17.46
C ASP A 228 -4.35 0.41 16.49
N ILE A 229 -4.22 0.19 15.17
CA ILE A 229 -4.78 1.06 14.13
C ILE A 229 -6.17 0.63 13.63
N LYS A 230 -6.75 -0.41 14.22
CA LYS A 230 -8.15 -0.87 13.98
C LYS A 230 -8.43 -1.33 12.55
N ASP A 231 -7.44 -1.92 11.90
CA ASP A 231 -7.68 -2.67 10.67
C ASP A 231 -8.18 -4.06 11.06
N TYR A 232 -9.45 -4.32 10.77
CA TYR A 232 -10.11 -5.61 11.01
C TYR A 232 -10.30 -6.33 9.69
N LEU A 233 -10.08 -7.64 9.71
CA LEU A 233 -10.30 -8.45 8.53
C LEU A 233 -11.78 -8.80 8.37
N GLU A 234 -12.24 -8.77 7.13
CA GLU A 234 -13.62 -9.06 6.76
C GLU A 234 -13.65 -9.78 5.40
N ILE A 235 -14.72 -10.53 5.14
CA ILE A 235 -14.98 -11.05 3.80
C ILE A 235 -15.43 -9.89 2.91
N ASP A 236 -14.73 -9.66 1.80
CA ASP A 236 -15.07 -8.65 0.79
C ASP A 236 -16.48 -8.90 0.24
N PRO A 237 -17.48 -8.09 0.66
CA PRO A 237 -18.87 -8.34 0.30
C PRO A 237 -19.12 -8.08 -1.19
N PHE A 238 -18.34 -7.19 -1.80
CA PHE A 238 -18.45 -6.87 -3.22
C PHE A 238 -17.92 -8.02 -4.09
N HIS A 239 -16.80 -8.63 -3.68
CA HIS A 239 -16.25 -9.80 -4.36
C HIS A 239 -17.19 -11.00 -4.25
N LYS A 240 -17.69 -11.27 -3.04
CA LYS A 240 -18.65 -12.36 -2.80
C LYS A 240 -19.93 -12.17 -3.60
N LYS A 241 -20.48 -10.95 -3.66
CA LYS A 241 -21.68 -10.65 -4.46
C LYS A 241 -21.46 -10.87 -5.95
N LYS A 242 -20.33 -10.41 -6.50
CA LYS A 242 -20.04 -10.44 -7.95
C LYS A 242 -19.60 -11.81 -8.45
N TYR A 243 -18.74 -12.50 -7.70
CA TYR A 243 -18.05 -13.71 -8.16
C TYR A 243 -18.47 -14.97 -7.40
N LYS A 244 -19.32 -14.86 -6.38
CA LYS A 244 -19.75 -15.97 -5.51
C LYS A 244 -18.57 -16.70 -4.86
N LYS A 245 -17.47 -15.98 -4.61
CA LYS A 245 -16.24 -16.47 -3.97
C LYS A 245 -15.91 -15.60 -2.76
N ASN A 246 -15.51 -16.24 -1.67
CA ASN A 246 -15.00 -15.51 -0.51
C ASN A 246 -13.59 -14.98 -0.83
N ALA A 247 -13.35 -13.74 -0.45
CA ALA A 247 -12.04 -13.11 -0.48
C ALA A 247 -11.89 -12.29 0.81
N VAL A 248 -10.72 -12.31 1.42
CA VAL A 248 -10.43 -11.54 2.63
C VAL A 248 -9.89 -10.17 2.25
N ASN A 249 -10.45 -9.13 2.87
CA ASN A 249 -9.93 -7.77 2.81
C ASN A 249 -10.02 -7.18 4.22
N TYR A 250 -9.76 -5.88 4.38
CA TYR A 250 -9.94 -5.20 5.66
C TYR A 250 -10.96 -4.07 5.55
N ASN A 251 -11.60 -3.77 6.67
CA ASN A 251 -12.69 -2.81 6.82
C ASN A 251 -12.44 -1.48 6.12
N ARG A 252 -11.23 -0.90 6.23
CA ARG A 252 -10.92 0.41 5.64
C ARG A 252 -11.01 0.41 4.11
N ASP A 253 -10.51 -0.61 3.43
CA ASP A 253 -10.59 -0.71 1.97
C ASP A 253 -12.02 -1.05 1.51
N ILE A 254 -12.72 -1.91 2.25
CA ILE A 254 -14.13 -2.23 2.00
C ILE A 254 -15.00 -0.98 2.11
N ASN A 255 -14.84 -0.20 3.18
CA ASN A 255 -15.61 1.02 3.43
C ASN A 255 -15.30 2.13 2.43
N ALA A 256 -14.04 2.22 1.96
CA ALA A 256 -13.63 3.20 0.96
C ALA A 256 -14.09 2.85 -0.46
N PHE A 257 -14.30 1.56 -0.76
CA PHE A 257 -14.54 1.09 -2.12
C PHE A 257 -15.76 1.73 -2.82
N PRO A 258 -16.93 1.93 -2.19
CA PRO A 258 -18.07 2.60 -2.86
C PRO A 258 -17.76 4.03 -3.32
N ILE A 259 -17.05 4.80 -2.49
CA ILE A 259 -16.65 6.17 -2.81
C ILE A 259 -15.62 6.14 -3.94
N LEU A 260 -14.61 5.28 -3.81
CA LEU A 260 -13.57 5.11 -4.81
C LEU A 260 -14.15 4.66 -6.15
N LYS A 261 -15.12 3.75 -6.16
CA LYS A 261 -15.79 3.29 -7.37
C LYS A 261 -16.51 4.44 -8.07
N LYS A 262 -17.20 5.31 -7.33
CA LYS A 262 -17.83 6.52 -7.90
C LYS A 262 -16.79 7.45 -8.53
N ILE A 263 -15.67 7.68 -7.82
CA ILE A 263 -14.56 8.48 -8.35
C ILE A 263 -14.01 7.86 -9.64
N ILE A 264 -13.67 6.57 -9.64
CA ILE A 264 -13.15 5.84 -10.82
C ILE A 264 -14.10 5.93 -12.01
N THR A 265 -15.42 5.77 -11.78
CA THR A 265 -16.44 5.84 -12.83
C THR A 265 -16.43 7.19 -13.55
N LYS A 266 -16.25 8.30 -12.81
CA LYS A 266 -16.17 9.65 -13.38
C LYS A 266 -14.78 9.98 -13.94
N LEU A 267 -13.74 9.46 -13.28
CA LEU A 267 -12.34 9.72 -13.59
C LEU A 267 -11.91 9.12 -14.92
N THR A 268 -12.49 7.98 -15.29
CA THR A 268 -12.02 7.17 -16.42
C THR A 268 -13.10 6.99 -17.48
N SER A 269 -12.70 6.76 -18.74
CA SER A 269 -13.65 6.47 -19.81
C SER A 269 -14.41 5.15 -19.55
N LYS A 270 -15.57 4.95 -20.19
CA LYS A 270 -16.33 3.69 -20.10
C LYS A 270 -15.53 2.46 -20.58
N LYS A 271 -14.51 2.66 -21.43
CA LYS A 271 -13.66 1.58 -21.97
C LYS A 271 -12.45 1.27 -21.10
N ASN A 272 -12.09 2.14 -20.15
CA ASN A 272 -10.94 1.96 -19.26
C ASN A 272 -11.13 0.68 -18.40
N TYR A 273 -10.05 -0.10 -18.23
CA TYR A 273 -10.11 -1.37 -17.51
C TYR A 273 -10.54 -1.24 -16.04
N MET A 274 -10.28 -0.11 -15.38
CA MET A 274 -10.71 0.15 -13.99
C MET A 274 -12.24 0.14 -13.83
N GLN A 275 -13.00 0.33 -14.91
CA GLN A 275 -14.46 0.15 -14.90
C GLN A 275 -14.85 -1.29 -14.51
N LYS A 276 -13.96 -2.26 -14.71
CA LYS A 276 -14.14 -3.67 -14.32
C LYS A 276 -13.79 -3.98 -12.86
N TYR A 277 -13.30 -3.01 -12.08
CA TYR A 277 -13.12 -3.20 -10.64
C TYR A 277 -14.48 -3.28 -9.97
N ASN A 278 -14.85 -4.50 -9.55
CA ASN A 278 -16.11 -4.79 -8.87
C ASN A 278 -15.91 -4.98 -7.36
N SER A 279 -14.67 -4.98 -6.87
CA SER A 279 -14.35 -5.10 -5.44
C SER A 279 -12.94 -4.55 -5.14
N PRO A 280 -12.61 -4.22 -3.88
CA PRO A 280 -11.25 -3.87 -3.50
C PRO A 280 -10.26 -5.03 -3.76
N THR A 281 -10.71 -6.29 -3.64
CA THR A 281 -9.91 -7.46 -4.04
C THR A 281 -9.50 -7.43 -5.52
N ASN A 282 -10.36 -6.99 -6.45
CA ASN A 282 -9.98 -6.86 -7.86
C ASN A 282 -8.97 -5.73 -8.11
N MET A 283 -9.03 -4.68 -7.28
CA MET A 283 -8.14 -3.54 -7.38
C MET A 283 -6.71 -3.91 -6.94
N GLY A 284 -6.61 -4.78 -5.92
CA GLY A 284 -5.37 -5.36 -5.44
C GLY A 284 -4.67 -6.29 -6.42
N LEU A 285 -3.37 -6.46 -6.19
CA LEU A 285 -2.47 -7.43 -6.80
C LEU A 285 -1.73 -8.11 -5.64
N ASN A 286 -1.97 -9.40 -5.48
CA ASN A 286 -1.33 -10.22 -4.45
C ASN A 286 -1.38 -11.70 -4.84
N ALA A 287 -0.21 -12.27 -5.10
CA ALA A 287 0.02 -13.67 -5.41
C ALA A 287 0.62 -14.44 -4.22
N ALA A 288 0.73 -13.85 -3.02
CA ALA A 288 1.50 -14.43 -1.91
C ALA A 288 1.13 -15.89 -1.60
N LYS A 289 -0.15 -16.28 -1.70
CA LYS A 289 -0.58 -17.67 -1.47
C LYS A 289 0.16 -18.68 -2.34
N ILE A 290 0.48 -18.37 -3.59
CA ILE A 290 1.18 -19.31 -4.50
C ILE A 290 2.61 -19.61 -4.05
N GLY A 291 3.20 -18.71 -3.25
CA GLY A 291 4.51 -18.91 -2.66
C GLY A 291 4.46 -19.83 -1.43
N ILE A 292 3.30 -20.10 -0.83
CA ILE A 292 3.19 -20.97 0.34
C ILE A 292 3.34 -22.42 -0.12
N ILE A 293 4.41 -23.08 0.34
CA ILE A 293 4.73 -24.48 0.01
C ILE A 293 4.52 -25.43 1.19
N ASP A 294 4.23 -24.89 2.39
CA ASP A 294 3.95 -25.65 3.61
C ASP A 294 2.97 -24.84 4.47
N ASP A 295 1.68 -25.19 4.40
CA ASP A 295 0.58 -24.50 5.10
C ASP A 295 0.73 -24.60 6.63
N THR A 296 1.06 -25.79 7.14
CA THR A 296 1.25 -26.06 8.56
C THR A 296 2.31 -25.13 9.16
N LYS A 297 3.46 -24.98 8.50
CA LYS A 297 4.54 -24.11 8.99
C LYS A 297 4.20 -22.62 8.96
N VAL A 298 3.47 -22.15 7.93
CA VAL A 298 3.03 -20.74 7.93
C VAL A 298 1.97 -20.48 9.00
N ARG A 299 1.12 -21.46 9.32
CA ARG A 299 0.16 -21.36 10.43
C ARG A 299 0.86 -21.27 11.78
N GLU A 300 1.81 -22.15 12.04
CA GLU A 300 2.64 -22.10 13.26
C GLU A 300 3.38 -20.75 13.39
N ALA A 301 3.94 -20.25 12.29
CA ALA A 301 4.63 -18.96 12.26
C ALA A 301 3.67 -17.78 12.51
N GLY A 302 2.47 -17.83 11.91
CA GLY A 302 1.38 -16.89 12.17
C GLY A 302 1.01 -16.85 13.66
N LEU A 303 0.77 -18.02 14.27
CA LEU A 303 0.46 -18.12 15.70
C LEU A 303 1.58 -17.58 16.59
N LYS A 304 2.85 -17.87 16.25
CA LYS A 304 4.02 -17.32 16.95
C LYS A 304 4.06 -15.79 16.85
N GLU A 305 3.77 -15.23 15.68
CA GLU A 305 3.69 -13.77 15.48
C GLU A 305 2.53 -13.17 16.29
N ILE A 306 1.33 -13.78 16.32
CA ILE A 306 0.19 -13.32 17.13
C ILE A 306 0.61 -13.20 18.61
N LYS A 307 1.23 -14.24 19.18
CA LYS A 307 1.74 -14.24 20.56
C LYS A 307 2.83 -13.17 20.76
N SER A 308 3.73 -12.99 19.78
CA SER A 308 4.75 -11.94 19.81
C SER A 308 4.12 -10.53 19.85
N ARG A 309 3.07 -10.28 19.06
CA ARG A 309 2.34 -9.00 19.07
C ARG A 309 1.64 -8.75 20.40
N LEU A 310 1.01 -9.77 20.97
CA LEU A 310 0.42 -9.67 22.32
C LEU A 310 1.46 -9.20 23.34
N ASN A 311 2.63 -9.84 23.37
CA ASN A 311 3.70 -9.47 24.30
C ASN A 311 4.20 -8.04 24.08
N LYS A 312 4.37 -7.64 22.81
CA LYS A 312 4.76 -6.27 22.45
C LYS A 312 3.73 -5.24 22.95
N PHE A 313 2.44 -5.49 22.75
CA PHE A 313 1.39 -4.55 23.20
C PHE A 313 1.18 -4.55 24.72
N LYS A 314 1.45 -5.67 25.41
CA LYS A 314 1.56 -5.72 26.88
C LYS A 314 2.68 -4.82 27.39
N GLN A 315 3.87 -4.88 26.79
CA GLN A 315 4.99 -4.01 27.14
C GLN A 315 4.67 -2.53 26.92
N SER A 316 3.98 -2.19 25.83
CA SER A 316 3.53 -0.81 25.56
C SER A 316 2.24 -0.43 26.29
N LYS A 317 1.70 -1.29 27.15
CA LYS A 317 0.44 -1.10 27.92
C LYS A 317 -0.77 -0.69 27.07
N ASN A 318 -0.84 -1.13 25.81
CA ASN A 318 -1.97 -0.81 24.91
C ASN A 318 -3.14 -1.76 25.19
N LYS A 319 -3.99 -1.43 26.17
CA LYS A 319 -5.13 -2.25 26.61
C LYS A 319 -6.07 -2.64 25.47
N GLN A 320 -6.32 -1.72 24.53
CA GLN A 320 -7.19 -1.98 23.38
C GLN A 320 -6.62 -3.06 22.46
N ALA A 321 -5.35 -2.92 22.06
CA ALA A 321 -4.70 -3.91 21.20
C ALA A 321 -4.59 -5.28 21.89
N ILE A 322 -4.29 -5.29 23.20
CA ILE A 322 -4.24 -6.53 24.01
C ILE A 322 -5.58 -7.27 23.97
N GLY A 323 -6.70 -6.58 24.27
CA GLY A 323 -8.02 -7.22 24.29
C GLY A 323 -8.42 -7.81 22.95
N ARG A 324 -8.07 -7.15 21.85
CA ARG A 324 -8.32 -7.68 20.49
C ARG A 324 -7.52 -8.94 20.20
N ILE A 325 -6.23 -8.94 20.50
CA ILE A 325 -5.38 -10.11 20.27
C ILE A 325 -5.80 -11.28 21.16
N GLN A 326 -6.27 -11.01 22.39
CA GLN A 326 -6.83 -12.05 23.26
C GLN A 326 -8.10 -12.68 22.67
N LYS A 327 -8.96 -11.88 22.02
CA LYS A 327 -10.12 -12.39 21.30
C LYS A 327 -9.71 -13.31 20.14
N ILE A 328 -8.74 -12.88 19.32
CA ILE A 328 -8.18 -13.71 18.23
C ILE A 328 -7.64 -15.04 18.77
N ILE A 329 -6.88 -15.01 19.88
CA ILE A 329 -6.33 -16.23 20.48
C ILE A 329 -7.44 -17.13 21.02
N LYS A 330 -8.50 -16.58 21.59
CA LYS A 330 -9.65 -17.35 22.08
C LYS A 330 -10.34 -18.07 20.91
N GLU A 331 -10.64 -17.36 19.84
CA GLU A 331 -11.27 -17.91 18.62
C GLU A 331 -10.42 -18.98 17.93
N LEU A 332 -9.09 -18.96 18.07
CA LEU A 332 -8.20 -19.99 17.53
C LEU A 332 -8.13 -21.28 18.37
N ASN A 333 -8.58 -21.24 19.63
CA ASN A 333 -8.56 -22.40 20.54
C ASN A 333 -9.96 -23.04 20.71
N GLU A 334 -10.99 -22.42 20.14
CA GLU A 334 -12.35 -22.96 20.01
C GLU A 334 -12.47 -23.71 18.68
#